data_AF-A0A2Z6AC24-F1
#
_entry.id   AF-A0A2Z6AC24-F1
#
_cell.length_a   1.000
_cell.length_b   1.000
_cell.length_c   1.000
_cell.angle_alpha   90.00
_cell.angle_beta   90.00
_cell.angle_gamma   90.00
#
_symmetry.space_group_name_H-M   'P 1'
#
loop_
_entity.id
_entity.type
_entity.pdbx_description
1 polymer ?
#
loop_
_entity_poly.entity_id
_entity_poly.type
_entity_poly.pdbx_seq_one_letter_code
_entity_poly.pdbx_strand_id
1 'polypeptide(L)'
;MEIICRDRGSGYGAVASAAAPQAQQVADRWHLFENASAAFLVAVRSEMPCLRCTLAPTGPLDPATLTRAERIQWDGAQLLEALNLQIIDRAGQGVPIKAVARTTGVSRNTIRKILRGQRHHTFRTRQSSLDAWWLTLEAE
;
A
#
# COMPACT_ATOMS: atom_id res chain seq x y z
N MET A 1 -29.85 34.01 -2.32
CA MET A 1 -28.43 33.62 -2.36
C MET A 1 -28.35 32.28 -3.07
N GLU A 2 -27.63 32.22 -4.19
CA GLU A 2 -27.57 31.03 -5.06
C GLU A 2 -26.23 30.31 -4.86
N ILE A 3 -26.29 28.98 -4.70
CA ILE A 3 -25.12 28.13 -4.43
C ILE A 3 -24.96 27.12 -5.56
N ILE A 4 -23.74 27.02 -6.10
CA ILE A 4 -23.35 25.98 -7.05
C ILE A 4 -22.45 24.98 -6.34
N CYS A 5 -22.93 23.75 -6.20
CA CYS A 5 -22.12 22.63 -5.78
C CYS A 5 -21.39 22.07 -7.01
N ARG A 6 -20.06 21.93 -6.95
CA ARG A 6 -19.29 21.39 -8.09
C ARG A 6 -18.13 20.50 -7.66
N ASP A 7 -17.75 19.63 -8.59
CA ASP A 7 -16.47 18.95 -8.55
C ASP A 7 -15.30 19.94 -8.67
N ARG A 8 -14.14 19.54 -8.13
CA ARG A 8 -12.88 20.29 -8.20
C ARG A 8 -12.09 20.04 -9.49
N GLY A 9 -12.62 19.28 -10.44
CA GLY A 9 -12.09 19.19 -11.79
C GLY A 9 -11.84 20.59 -12.38
N SER A 10 -10.67 20.77 -12.99
CA SER A 10 -10.13 22.08 -13.41
C SER A 10 -11.06 22.86 -14.36
N GLY A 11 -11.92 22.17 -15.13
CA GLY A 11 -12.86 22.81 -16.06
C GLY A 11 -14.11 23.40 -15.41
N TYR A 12 -14.62 22.79 -14.33
CA TYR A 12 -15.94 23.14 -13.79
C TYR A 12 -15.99 24.51 -13.13
N GLY A 13 -14.90 24.94 -12.49
CA GLY A 13 -14.82 26.26 -11.85
C GLY A 13 -14.88 27.42 -12.85
N ALA A 14 -14.21 27.28 -13.99
CA ALA A 14 -14.21 28.31 -15.03
C ALA A 14 -15.61 28.46 -15.66
N VAL A 15 -16.25 27.34 -15.97
CA VAL A 15 -17.61 27.33 -16.56
C VAL A 15 -18.63 27.89 -15.58
N ALA A 16 -18.58 27.49 -14.31
CA ALA A 16 -19.50 28.02 -13.27
C ALA A 16 -19.32 29.53 -13.07
N SER A 17 -18.08 30.02 -13.09
CA SER A 17 -17.78 31.46 -12.95
C SER A 17 -18.31 32.28 -14.13
N ALA A 18 -18.28 31.72 -15.35
CA ALA A 18 -18.81 32.38 -16.54
C ALA A 18 -20.34 32.33 -16.62
N ALA A 19 -20.94 31.19 -16.28
CA ALA A 19 -22.38 30.98 -16.40
C ALA A 19 -23.20 31.63 -15.26
N ALA A 20 -22.62 31.73 -14.06
CA ALA A 20 -23.30 32.26 -12.88
C ALA A 20 -22.29 32.97 -11.94
N PRO A 21 -21.77 34.15 -12.34
CA PRO A 21 -20.77 34.87 -11.56
C PRO A 21 -21.26 35.31 -10.17
N GLN A 22 -22.57 35.48 -10.00
CA GLN A 22 -23.21 35.83 -8.73
C GLN A 22 -23.35 34.65 -7.76
N ALA A 23 -23.16 33.41 -8.23
CA ALA A 23 -23.39 32.22 -7.42
C ALA A 23 -22.13 31.84 -6.63
N GLN A 24 -22.32 31.51 -5.35
CA GLN A 24 -21.22 31.01 -4.53
C GLN A 24 -20.91 29.56 -4.91
N GLN A 25 -19.67 29.31 -5.32
CA GLN A 25 -19.21 27.97 -5.65
C GLN A 25 -18.72 27.25 -4.40
N VAL A 26 -19.29 26.08 -4.13
CA VAL A 26 -18.93 25.21 -3.01
C VAL A 26 -18.46 23.86 -3.58
N ALA A 27 -17.42 23.30 -2.96
CA ALA A 27 -16.94 21.98 -3.34
C ALA A 27 -17.94 20.90 -2.95
N ASP A 28 -18.16 19.95 -3.85
CA ASP A 28 -19.02 18.82 -3.59
C ASP A 28 -18.50 17.93 -2.46
N ARG A 29 -19.38 17.63 -1.50
CA ARG A 29 -19.02 16.92 -0.28
C ARG A 29 -18.56 15.49 -0.56
N TRP A 30 -19.18 14.81 -1.52
CA TRP A 30 -18.78 13.44 -1.88
C TRP A 30 -17.36 13.41 -2.43
N HIS A 31 -17.02 14.31 -3.36
CA HIS A 31 -15.67 14.38 -3.92
C HIS A 31 -14.61 14.76 -2.87
N LEU A 32 -14.95 15.60 -1.88
CA LEU A 32 -14.03 15.90 -0.77
C LEU A 32 -13.71 14.64 0.05
N PHE A 33 -14.74 13.86 0.41
CA PHE A 33 -14.53 12.63 1.18
C PHE A 33 -13.81 11.55 0.38
N GLU A 34 -14.16 11.37 -0.90
CA GLU A 34 -13.50 10.40 -1.78
C GLU A 34 -12.01 10.74 -1.95
N ASN A 35 -11.70 12.01 -2.28
CA ASN A 35 -10.32 12.45 -2.45
C ASN A 35 -9.52 12.35 -1.14
N ALA A 36 -10.10 12.76 -0.01
CA ALA A 36 -9.44 12.65 1.30
C ALA A 36 -9.17 11.19 1.67
N SER A 37 -10.15 10.30 1.45
CA SER A 37 -10.02 8.86 1.74
C SER A 37 -8.97 8.21 0.84
N ALA A 38 -8.97 8.54 -0.45
CA ALA A 38 -7.96 8.05 -1.39
C ALA A 38 -6.55 8.53 -1.02
N ALA A 39 -6.39 9.82 -0.67
CA ALA A 39 -5.11 10.38 -0.25
C ALA A 39 -4.62 9.75 1.06
N PHE A 40 -5.50 9.59 2.05
CA PHE A 40 -5.20 8.91 3.31
C PHE A 40 -4.76 7.46 3.06
N LEU A 41 -5.48 6.73 2.20
CA LEU A 41 -5.13 5.36 1.85
C LEU A 41 -3.75 5.26 1.19
N VAL A 42 -3.38 6.22 0.34
CA VAL A 42 -2.04 6.30 -0.27
C VAL A 42 -0.97 6.53 0.79
N ALA A 43 -1.19 7.49 1.70
CA ALA A 43 -0.24 7.80 2.78
C ALA A 43 -0.06 6.62 3.75
N VAL A 44 -1.15 5.97 4.18
CA VAL A 44 -1.05 4.77 5.02
C VAL A 44 -0.29 3.67 4.28
N ARG A 45 -0.60 3.43 3.00
CA ARG A 45 0.09 2.41 2.19
C ARG A 45 1.58 2.68 2.03
N SER A 46 2.03 3.94 2.00
CA SER A 46 3.47 4.24 1.94
C SER A 46 4.18 3.95 3.26
N GLU A 47 3.51 4.05 4.40
CA GLU A 47 4.07 3.75 5.73
C GLU A 47 4.01 2.27 6.11
N MET A 48 3.09 1.51 5.51
CA MET A 48 2.92 0.08 5.80
C MET A 48 4.22 -0.75 5.72
N PRO A 49 5.15 -0.55 4.78
CA PRO A 49 6.46 -1.20 4.79
C PRO A 49 7.22 -1.07 6.11
N CYS A 50 7.39 0.17 6.58
CA CYS A 50 8.09 0.47 7.83
C CYS A 50 7.37 -0.17 9.00
N LEU A 51 6.05 0.02 9.10
CA LEU A 51 5.22 -0.58 10.15
C LEU A 51 5.32 -2.11 10.15
N ARG A 52 5.32 -2.75 8.99
CA ARG A 52 5.43 -4.21 8.89
C ARG A 52 6.81 -4.72 9.29
N CYS A 53 7.88 -3.97 9.01
CA CYS A 53 9.22 -4.31 9.50
C CYS A 53 9.31 -4.19 11.02
N THR A 54 8.74 -3.11 11.59
CA THR A 54 8.72 -2.90 13.05
C THR A 54 7.86 -3.92 13.78
N LEU A 55 6.76 -4.35 13.19
CA LEU A 55 5.84 -5.35 13.74
C LEU A 55 6.23 -6.79 13.39
N ALA A 56 7.28 -7.00 12.59
CA ALA A 56 7.77 -8.33 12.30
C ALA A 56 8.22 -8.99 13.61
N PRO A 57 7.98 -10.31 13.79
CA PRO A 57 8.44 -11.02 14.98
C PRO A 57 9.94 -10.80 15.20
N THR A 58 10.32 -10.32 16.38
CA THR A 58 11.71 -10.00 16.74
C THR A 58 12.55 -11.25 17.02
N GLY A 59 11.91 -12.41 17.17
CA GLY A 59 12.56 -13.70 17.42
C GLY A 59 12.69 -14.56 16.16
N PRO A 60 13.67 -15.48 16.10
CA PRO A 60 13.76 -16.46 15.02
C PRO A 60 12.47 -17.28 14.98
N LEU A 61 11.77 -17.21 13.85
CA LEU A 61 10.64 -18.09 13.59
C LEU A 61 11.18 -19.47 13.30
N ASP A 62 10.98 -20.42 14.22
CA ASP A 62 11.23 -21.82 13.92
C ASP A 62 10.17 -22.30 12.92
N PRO A 63 10.52 -22.61 11.67
CA PRO A 63 9.55 -23.08 10.71
C PRO A 63 8.83 -24.31 11.24
N ALA A 64 9.45 -25.18 12.04
CA ALA A 64 8.86 -26.42 12.55
C ALA A 64 7.64 -26.20 13.45
N THR A 65 7.49 -25.03 14.07
CA THR A 65 6.36 -24.71 14.96
C THR A 65 5.17 -24.09 14.22
N LEU A 66 5.32 -23.78 12.93
CA LEU A 66 4.25 -23.19 12.13
C LEU A 66 3.09 -24.16 11.90
N THR A 67 1.86 -23.68 12.08
CA THR A 67 0.66 -24.39 11.63
C THR A 67 0.70 -24.56 10.11
N ARG A 68 -0.10 -25.50 9.57
CA ARG A 68 -0.18 -25.72 8.12
C ARG A 68 -0.50 -24.45 7.33
N ALA A 69 -1.40 -23.61 7.84
CA ALA A 69 -1.78 -22.35 7.20
C ALA A 69 -0.64 -21.33 7.21
N GLU A 70 0.09 -21.23 8.33
CA GLU A 70 1.26 -20.38 8.46
C GLU A 70 2.40 -20.87 7.56
N ARG A 71 2.62 -22.18 7.44
CA ARG A 71 3.62 -22.71 6.53
C ARG A 71 3.36 -22.35 5.06
N ILE A 72 2.11 -22.44 4.60
CA ILE A 72 1.74 -22.02 3.24
C ILE A 72 2.05 -20.52 3.03
N GLN A 73 1.75 -19.68 4.03
CA GLN A 73 2.05 -18.26 3.96
C GLN A 73 3.56 -18.00 3.97
N TRP A 74 4.31 -18.72 4.79
CA TRP A 74 5.76 -18.65 4.90
C TRP A 74 6.43 -19.04 3.57
N ASP A 75 6.09 -20.20 3.01
CA ASP A 75 6.66 -20.67 1.76
C ASP A 75 6.36 -19.70 0.60
N GLY A 76 5.13 -19.17 0.56
CA GLY A 76 4.75 -18.12 -0.39
C GLY A 76 5.53 -16.82 -0.20
N ALA A 77 5.78 -16.42 1.06
CA ALA A 77 6.61 -15.26 1.40
C ALA A 77 8.04 -15.41 0.87
N GLN A 78 8.65 -16.57 1.13
CA GLN A 78 10.01 -16.87 0.71
C GLN A 78 10.16 -16.85 -0.81
N LEU A 79 9.19 -17.43 -1.55
CA LEU A 79 9.21 -17.42 -3.01
C LEU A 79 9.09 -16.00 -3.58
N LEU A 80 8.22 -15.17 -2.99
CA LEU A 80 8.06 -13.78 -3.40
C LEU A 80 9.31 -12.95 -3.10
N GLU A 81 9.95 -13.18 -1.96
CA GLU A 81 11.18 -12.48 -1.57
C GLU A 81 12.33 -12.85 -2.51
N ALA A 82 12.51 -14.14 -2.82
CA ALA A 82 13.49 -14.59 -3.80
C ALA A 82 13.28 -13.95 -5.19
N LEU A 83 12.03 -13.83 -5.63
CA LEU A 83 11.69 -13.17 -6.89
C LEU A 83 11.99 -11.65 -6.85
N ASN A 84 11.70 -10.98 -5.74
CA ASN A 84 12.00 -9.56 -5.56
C ASN A 84 13.51 -9.32 -5.61
N LEU A 85 14.30 -10.12 -4.90
CA LEU A 85 15.76 -10.05 -4.92
C LEU A 85 16.32 -10.27 -6.33
N GLN A 86 15.79 -11.26 -7.06
CA GLN A 86 16.17 -11.50 -8.45
C GLN A 86 15.88 -10.29 -9.36
N ILE A 87 14.75 -9.60 -9.14
CA ILE A 87 14.38 -8.39 -9.89
C ILE A 87 15.33 -7.24 -9.55
N ILE A 88 15.65 -7.05 -8.26
CA ILE A 88 16.55 -6.00 -7.79
C ILE A 88 17.96 -6.22 -8.36
N ASP A 89 18.50 -7.43 -8.27
CA ASP A 89 19.81 -7.80 -8.80
C ASP A 89 19.92 -7.53 -10.30
N ARG A 90 18.96 -8.03 -11.10
CA ARG A 90 18.94 -7.79 -12.55
C ARG A 90 18.86 -6.30 -12.89
N ALA A 91 18.04 -5.54 -12.16
CA ALA A 91 17.96 -4.10 -12.37
C ALA A 91 19.26 -3.38 -11.99
N GLY A 92 19.94 -3.83 -10.92
CA GLY A 92 21.25 -3.35 -10.50
C GLY A 92 22.35 -3.62 -11.54
N GLN A 93 22.23 -4.71 -12.30
CA GLN A 93 23.07 -5.03 -13.46
C GLN A 93 22.75 -4.18 -14.71
N GLY A 94 21.83 -3.22 -14.62
CA GLY A 94 21.43 -2.35 -15.73
C GLY A 94 20.45 -2.99 -16.72
N VAL A 95 19.90 -4.18 -16.42
CA VAL A 95 18.93 -4.83 -17.31
C VAL A 95 17.65 -3.97 -17.39
N PRO A 96 17.17 -3.61 -18.60
CA PRO A 96 16.01 -2.76 -18.72
C PRO A 96 14.75 -3.47 -18.20
N ILE A 97 13.85 -2.72 -17.54
CA ILE A 97 12.60 -3.23 -16.95
C ILE A 97 11.79 -4.11 -17.93
N LYS A 98 11.81 -3.77 -19.22
CA LYS A 98 11.13 -4.54 -20.26
C LYS A 98 11.71 -5.95 -20.43
N ALA A 99 13.03 -6.10 -20.32
CA ALA A 99 13.70 -7.39 -20.38
C ALA A 99 13.44 -8.19 -19.09
N VAL A 100 13.54 -7.55 -17.92
CA VAL A 100 13.19 -8.19 -16.63
C VAL A 100 11.78 -8.75 -16.67
N ALA A 101 10.79 -7.96 -17.11
CA ALA A 101 9.39 -8.39 -17.23
C ALA A 101 9.20 -9.60 -18.15
N ARG A 102 9.96 -9.69 -19.26
CA ARG A 102 9.88 -10.85 -20.16
C ARG A 102 10.46 -12.10 -19.52
N THR A 103 11.53 -11.97 -18.76
CA THR A 103 12.20 -13.12 -18.14
C THR A 103 11.50 -13.62 -16.89
N THR A 104 10.89 -12.73 -16.10
CA THR A 104 10.25 -13.10 -14.82
C THR A 104 8.73 -13.29 -14.94
N GLY A 105 8.11 -12.87 -16.04
CA GLY A 105 6.65 -12.86 -16.20
C GLY A 105 5.94 -11.78 -15.36
N VAL A 106 6.69 -10.97 -14.61
CA VAL A 106 6.13 -9.94 -13.73
C VAL A 106 5.79 -8.68 -14.52
N SER A 107 4.64 -8.05 -14.20
CA SER A 107 4.24 -6.81 -14.86
C SER A 107 5.27 -5.68 -14.63
N ARG A 108 5.44 -4.81 -15.63
CA ARG A 108 6.36 -3.65 -15.53
C ARG A 108 6.01 -2.73 -14.37
N ASN A 109 4.72 -2.60 -14.05
CA ASN A 109 4.29 -1.77 -12.92
C ASN A 109 4.72 -2.38 -11.58
N THR A 110 4.59 -3.70 -11.45
CA THR A 110 5.05 -4.43 -10.27
C THR A 110 6.56 -4.32 -10.10
N ILE A 111 7.34 -4.46 -11.19
CA ILE A 111 8.80 -4.27 -11.14
C ILE A 111 9.14 -2.87 -10.65
N ARG A 112 8.50 -1.81 -11.19
CA ARG A 112 8.74 -0.43 -10.71
C ARG A 112 8.42 -0.27 -9.23
N LYS A 113 7.35 -0.90 -8.73
CA LYS A 113 7.02 -0.86 -7.29
C LYS A 113 8.08 -1.55 -6.44
N ILE A 114 8.59 -2.70 -6.88
CA ILE A 114 9.67 -3.43 -6.19
C ILE A 114 10.93 -2.56 -6.14
N LEU A 115 11.36 -2.01 -7.28
CA LEU A 115 12.56 -1.17 -7.36
C LEU A 115 12.46 0.14 -6.57
N ARG A 116 11.24 0.61 -6.27
CA ARG A 116 10.98 1.78 -5.43
C ARG A 116 10.85 1.44 -3.94
N GLY A 117 11.01 0.18 -3.54
CA GLY A 117 10.74 -0.24 -2.16
C GLY A 117 9.27 -0.04 -1.76
N GLN A 118 8.34 -0.24 -2.69
CA GLN A 118 6.90 -0.09 -2.44
C GLN A 118 6.17 -1.43 -2.32
N ARG A 119 6.91 -2.55 -2.37
CA ARG A 119 6.36 -3.89 -2.23
C ARG A 119 7.20 -4.67 -1.22
N HIS A 120 6.66 -4.78 -0.02
CA HIS A 120 7.25 -5.58 1.06
C HIS A 120 6.25 -6.68 1.40
N HIS A 121 6.66 -7.93 1.24
CA HIS A 121 5.88 -9.03 1.76
C HIS A 121 6.39 -9.32 3.17
N THR A 122 5.52 -9.16 4.15
CA THR A 122 5.86 -9.52 5.53
C THR A 122 5.01 -10.69 5.93
N PHE A 123 5.66 -11.80 6.26
CA PHE A 123 5.01 -12.91 6.92
C PHE A 123 4.42 -12.40 8.24
N ARG A 124 3.11 -12.58 8.42
CA ARG A 124 2.41 -12.23 9.66
C ARG A 124 2.13 -13.53 10.39
N THR A 125 2.80 -13.76 11.51
CA THR A 125 2.40 -14.82 12.45
C THR A 125 1.01 -14.54 13.01
N ARG A 126 0.28 -15.60 13.37
CA ARG A 126 -0.98 -15.42 14.13
C ARG A 126 -0.75 -14.89 15.53
N GLN A 127 0.45 -15.06 16.07
CA GLN A 127 0.80 -14.51 17.37
C GLN A 127 0.81 -12.98 17.29
N SER A 128 -0.13 -12.37 18.00
CA SER A 128 -0.29 -10.93 18.09
C SER A 128 0.88 -10.38 18.89
N SER A 129 1.43 -9.22 18.46
CA SER A 129 2.34 -8.45 19.32
C SER A 129 1.68 -8.05 20.65
N LEU A 130 0.35 -8.15 20.74
CA LEU A 130 -0.45 -7.89 21.93
C LEU A 130 -0.65 -9.14 22.81
N ASP A 131 -0.27 -10.35 22.37
CA ASP A 131 -0.49 -11.58 23.16
C ASP A 131 0.27 -11.52 24.50
N ALA A 132 1.46 -10.90 24.51
CA ALA A 132 2.24 -10.66 25.73
C ALA A 132 1.56 -9.66 26.69
N TRP A 133 0.65 -8.83 26.18
CA TRP A 133 -0.05 -7.77 26.91
C TRP A 133 -1.53 -8.10 27.15
N TRP A 134 -1.99 -9.29 26.75
CA TRP A 134 -3.41 -9.66 26.74
C TRP A 134 -4.05 -9.55 28.14
N LEU A 135 -3.36 -10.07 29.16
CA LEU A 135 -3.83 -10.02 30.55
C LEU A 135 -3.91 -8.59 31.11
N THR A 136 -3.07 -7.67 30.62
CA THR A 136 -3.09 -6.26 31.05
C THR A 136 -4.23 -5.51 30.40
N LEU A 137 -4.51 -5.78 29.12
CA LEU A 137 -5.58 -5.12 28.36
C LEU A 137 -6.99 -5.60 28.76
N GLU A 138 -7.15 -6.83 29.26
CA GLU A 138 -8.45 -7.32 29.78
C GLU A 138 -8.77 -6.82 31.19
N ALA A 139 -7.80 -6.28 31.92
CA ALA A 139 -7.95 -5.83 33.30
C ALA A 139 -8.35 -4.34 33.43
N GLU A 140 -8.34 -3.58 32.32
CA GLU A 140 -8.78 -2.18 32.23
C GLU A 140 -10.19 -2.05 31.64
#